data_AF-A0A061M5Q3-F1
#
_entry.id   AF-A0A061M5Q3-F1
#
_cell.length_a   1.000
_cell.length_b   1.000
_cell.length_c   1.000
_cell.angle_alpha   90.00
_cell.angle_beta   90.00
_cell.angle_gamma   90.00
#
_symmetry.space_group_name_H-M   'P 1'
#
loop_
_entity.id
_entity.type
_entity.pdbx_description
1 polymer ?
#
loop_
_entity_poly.entity_id
_entity_poly.type
_entity_poly.pdbx_seq_one_letter_code
_entity_poly.pdbx_strand_id
1 'polypeptide(L)'
;MNMPLGENQTSEESIDGQKPGDKGTGIFAVPDPTSPGEGAFKKVVVPGITYPDCVRRGQNCIVYKWLPKQLDQTASDCPTKGILCTKSCAHDLCLCINGTCQ
;
A
#
# COMPACT_ATOMS: atom_id res chain seq x y z
N MET A 1 -18.79 -5.33 3.03
CA MET A 1 -18.15 -4.82 4.27
C MET A 1 -17.52 -3.49 3.93
N ASN A 2 -17.86 -2.40 4.63
CA ASN A 2 -17.17 -1.12 4.46
C ASN A 2 -15.79 -1.24 5.12
N MET A 3 -14.72 -1.29 4.33
CA MET A 3 -13.37 -1.04 4.86
C MET A 3 -13.27 0.44 5.22
N PRO A 4 -12.77 0.79 6.42
CA PRO A 4 -12.41 2.16 6.71
C PRO A 4 -11.28 2.61 5.77
N LEU A 5 -11.44 3.77 5.14
CA LEU A 5 -10.39 4.36 4.32
C LEU A 5 -9.13 4.61 5.17
N GLY A 6 -7.98 4.57 4.51
CA GLY A 6 -6.70 4.93 5.13
C GLY A 6 -6.14 3.88 6.08
N GLU A 7 -6.39 2.59 5.82
CA GLU A 7 -5.75 1.53 6.58
C GLU A 7 -4.25 1.43 6.26
N ASN A 8 -3.42 1.59 7.29
CA ASN A 8 -1.97 1.47 7.22
C ASN A 8 -1.56 0.00 7.38
N GLN A 9 -0.96 -0.57 6.33
CA GLN A 9 -0.50 -1.96 6.28
C GLN A 9 1.03 -2.09 6.37
N THR A 10 1.71 -1.01 6.74
CA THR A 10 3.15 -1.02 7.01
C THR A 10 3.43 -1.95 8.19
N SER A 11 4.37 -2.90 8.02
CA SER A 11 4.75 -3.80 9.12
C SER A 11 5.56 -3.04 10.18
N GLU A 12 5.49 -3.47 11.44
CA GLU A 12 6.33 -2.90 12.50
C GLU A 12 7.82 -3.06 12.18
N GLU A 13 8.21 -4.20 11.60
CA GLU A 13 9.57 -4.46 11.10
C GLU A 13 10.02 -3.46 10.03
N SER A 14 9.08 -2.94 9.22
CA SER A 14 9.40 -1.91 8.23
C SER A 14 9.74 -0.58 8.90
N ILE A 15 9.20 -0.32 10.09
CA ILE A 15 9.38 0.93 10.83
C ILE A 15 10.56 0.81 11.80
N ASP A 16 10.81 -0.39 12.31
CA ASP A 16 11.87 -0.64 13.29
C ASP A 16 13.26 -0.25 12.75
N GLY A 17 14.02 0.44 13.60
CA GLY A 17 15.34 0.98 13.24
C GLY A 17 15.34 2.13 12.22
N GLN A 18 14.19 2.55 11.67
CA GLN A 18 14.11 3.67 10.73
C GLN A 18 14.11 5.02 11.46
N LYS A 19 14.81 6.00 10.89
CA LYS A 19 14.78 7.40 11.33
C LYS A 19 13.67 8.16 10.61
N PRO A 20 13.11 9.24 11.19
CA PRO A 20 12.04 10.02 10.56
C PRO A 20 12.35 10.56 9.16
N GLY A 21 13.63 10.75 8.82
CA GLY A 21 14.08 11.23 7.51
C GLY A 21 14.39 10.13 6.49
N ASP A 22 14.33 8.86 6.89
CA ASP A 22 14.68 7.74 6.01
C ASP A 22 13.62 7.62 4.90
N LYS A 23 14.11 7.46 3.67
CA LYS A 23 13.27 7.42 2.47
C LYS A 23 13.07 5.99 2.02
N GLY A 24 11.81 5.67 1.81
CA GLY A 24 11.36 4.39 1.29
C GLY A 24 10.41 4.57 0.12
N THR A 25 9.54 3.59 -0.07
CA THR A 25 8.50 3.60 -1.09
C THR A 25 7.13 3.48 -0.43
N GLY A 26 6.22 4.37 -0.81
CA GLY A 26 4.80 4.23 -0.48
C GLY A 26 4.04 3.50 -1.57
N ILE A 27 3.17 2.59 -1.19
CA ILE A 27 2.28 1.84 -2.07
C ILE A 27 0.86 2.16 -1.64
N PHE A 28 0.04 2.61 -2.57
CA PHE A 28 -1.30 3.10 -2.29
C PHE A 28 -2.32 2.43 -3.20
N ALA A 29 -3.45 2.01 -2.65
CA ALA A 29 -4.64 1.68 -3.43
C ALA A 29 -5.57 2.89 -3.44
N VAL A 30 -5.74 3.52 -4.60
CA VAL A 30 -6.63 4.69 -4.77
C VAL A 30 -7.88 4.29 -5.53
N PRO A 31 -9.07 4.79 -5.17
CA PRO A 31 -10.28 4.54 -5.96
C PRO A 31 -10.10 4.95 -7.43
N ASP A 32 -10.57 4.12 -8.36
CA ASP A 32 -10.47 4.38 -9.79
C ASP A 32 -11.85 4.68 -10.40
N PRO A 33 -12.24 5.96 -10.53
CA PRO A 33 -13.53 6.33 -11.08
C PRO A 33 -13.64 6.12 -12.59
N THR A 34 -12.53 5.79 -13.27
CA THR A 34 -12.52 5.54 -14.72
C THR A 34 -12.83 4.09 -15.07
N SER A 35 -12.79 3.20 -14.07
CA SER A 35 -13.11 1.80 -14.25
C SER A 35 -14.60 1.54 -13.95
N PRO A 36 -15.30 0.74 -14.77
CA PRO A 36 -16.72 0.44 -14.55
C PRO A 36 -16.96 -0.55 -13.41
N GLY A 37 -15.91 -1.16 -12.85
CA GLY A 37 -16.02 -2.15 -11.78
C GLY A 37 -16.37 -1.55 -10.43
N GLU A 38 -17.33 -2.15 -9.72
CA GLU A 38 -17.59 -1.79 -8.33
C GLU A 38 -16.35 -2.04 -7.47
N GLY A 39 -15.96 -1.04 -6.67
CA GLY A 39 -14.75 -1.11 -5.83
C GLY A 39 -13.44 -1.10 -6.62
N ALA A 40 -13.46 -0.66 -7.89
CA ALA A 40 -12.23 -0.55 -8.68
C ALA A 40 -11.22 0.43 -8.06
N PHE A 41 -9.95 0.06 -8.17
CA PHE A 41 -8.84 0.85 -7.66
C PHE A 41 -7.64 0.77 -8.59
N LYS A 42 -6.76 1.76 -8.47
CA LYS A 42 -5.43 1.77 -9.08
C LYS A 42 -4.39 1.64 -7.97
N LYS A 43 -3.32 0.90 -8.25
CA LYS A 43 -2.14 0.87 -7.40
C LYS A 43 -1.17 1.97 -7.82
N VAL A 44 -0.75 2.78 -6.86
CA VAL A 44 0.21 3.87 -7.06
C VAL A 44 1.45 3.58 -6.23
N VAL A 45 2.60 3.52 -6.88
CA VAL A 45 3.91 3.32 -6.24
C VAL A 45 4.67 4.65 -6.25
N VAL A 46 5.03 5.14 -5.06
CA VAL A 46 5.68 6.45 -4.89
C VAL A 46 7.01 6.25 -4.15
N PRO A 47 8.15 6.18 -4.87
CA PRO A 47 9.46 6.08 -4.25
C PRO A 47 9.92 7.40 -3.63
N GLY A 48 10.97 7.34 -2.82
CA GLY A 48 11.65 8.51 -2.27
C GLY A 48 10.87 9.30 -1.20
N ILE A 49 9.89 8.69 -0.53
CA ILE A 49 9.09 9.35 0.53
C ILE A 49 9.38 8.79 1.92
N THR A 50 9.22 9.63 2.93
CA THR A 50 9.32 9.21 4.34
C THR A 50 8.08 8.44 4.79
N TYR A 51 8.18 7.69 5.89
CA TYR A 51 7.02 7.03 6.48
C TYR A 51 5.90 8.04 6.89
N PRO A 52 6.19 9.16 7.57
CA PRO A 52 5.19 10.18 7.85
C PRO A 52 4.52 10.77 6.60
N ASP A 53 5.28 10.98 5.52
CA ASP A 53 4.70 11.40 4.23
C ASP A 53 3.77 10.34 3.64
N CYS A 54 4.14 9.06 3.77
CA CYS A 54 3.31 7.96 3.32
C CYS A 54 2.00 7.89 4.11
N VAL A 55 2.05 8.00 5.44
CA VAL A 55 0.85 8.05 6.29
C VAL A 55 -0.05 9.21 5.89
N ARG A 56 0.50 10.42 5.76
CA ARG A 56 -0.26 11.62 5.38
C ARG A 56 -0.97 11.49 4.02
N ARG A 57 -0.30 10.91 3.02
CA ARG A 57 -0.90 10.67 1.70
C ARG A 57 -1.92 9.54 1.73
N GLY A 58 -1.66 8.52 2.55
CA GLY A 58 -2.45 7.30 2.66
C GLY A 58 -3.82 7.48 3.30
N GLN A 59 -4.03 8.53 4.10
CA GLN A 59 -5.30 8.80 4.81
C GLN A 59 -6.54 8.83 3.90
N ASN A 60 -6.39 9.22 2.62
CA ASN A 60 -7.49 9.27 1.65
C ASN A 60 -7.49 8.10 0.66
N CYS A 61 -6.57 7.14 0.84
CA CYS A 61 -6.50 5.93 0.03
C CYS A 61 -7.43 4.85 0.60
N ILE A 62 -7.71 3.80 -0.17
CA ILE A 62 -8.41 2.62 0.34
C ILE A 62 -7.54 1.98 1.43
N VAL A 63 -6.32 1.61 1.07
CA VAL A 63 -5.27 1.13 1.97
C VAL A 63 -3.91 1.60 1.47
N TYR A 64 -2.89 1.58 2.33
CA TYR A 64 -1.53 1.92 1.95
C TYR A 64 -0.48 1.15 2.77
N LYS A 65 0.73 1.08 2.24
CA LYS A 65 1.89 0.44 2.88
C LYS A 65 3.15 1.24 2.56
N TRP A 66 4.02 1.44 3.55
CA TRP A 66 5.36 1.96 3.34
C TRP A 66 6.38 0.83 3.45
N LEU A 67 7.48 0.95 2.72
CA LEU A 67 8.59 0.00 2.74
C LEU A 67 9.92 0.76 2.84
N PRO A 68 10.87 0.34 3.70
CA PRO A 68 12.19 0.97 3.86
C PRO A 68 13.15 0.61 2.72
N LYS A 69 12.67 0.64 1.47
CA LYS A 69 13.45 0.38 0.26
C LYS A 69 12.87 1.11 -0.93
N GLN A 70 13.71 1.30 -1.95
CA GLN A 70 13.29 1.88 -3.22
C GLN A 70 12.82 0.77 -4.15
N LEU A 71 11.55 0.84 -4.56
CA LEU A 71 11.00 -0.04 -5.58
C LEU A 71 10.96 0.67 -6.93
N ASP A 72 11.03 -0.12 -7.99
CA ASP A 72 10.82 0.38 -9.34
C ASP A 72 9.36 0.83 -9.51
N GLN A 73 9.16 2.01 -10.11
CA GLN A 73 7.83 2.55 -10.38
C GLN A 73 7.04 1.72 -11.39
N THR A 74 7.75 0.94 -12.23
CA THR A 74 7.14 0.06 -13.23
C THR A 74 6.55 -1.21 -12.64
N ALA A 75 6.96 -1.59 -11.43
CA ALA A 75 6.49 -2.80 -10.77
C ALA A 75 5.18 -2.55 -10.02
N SER A 76 4.05 -2.78 -10.68
CA SER A 76 2.72 -2.66 -10.08
C SER A 76 1.99 -3.98 -9.92
N ASP A 77 2.58 -5.12 -10.24
CA ASP A 77 1.89 -6.40 -10.12
C ASP A 77 2.09 -7.01 -8.72
N CYS A 78 1.01 -7.55 -8.17
CA CYS A 78 1.06 -8.36 -6.96
C CYS A 78 1.23 -9.83 -7.36
N PRO A 79 2.39 -10.47 -7.09
CA PRO A 79 2.63 -11.85 -7.49
C PRO A 79 1.72 -12.85 -6.77
N THR A 80 1.20 -12.47 -5.59
CA THR A 80 0.33 -13.30 -4.75
C THR A 80 -1.13 -12.83 -4.82
N LYS A 81 -1.56 -12.31 -5.97
CA LYS A 81 -2.93 -11.80 -6.15
C LYS A 81 -3.97 -12.88 -5.83
N GLY A 82 -5.00 -12.53 -5.06
CA GLY A 82 -6.09 -13.42 -4.65
C GLY A 82 -5.79 -14.29 -3.42
N ILE A 83 -4.56 -14.31 -2.92
CA ILE A 83 -4.23 -15.02 -1.66
C ILE A 83 -4.90 -14.31 -0.48
N LEU A 84 -5.43 -15.09 0.47
CA LEU A 84 -6.08 -14.55 1.65
C LEU A 84 -5.11 -13.76 2.54
N CYS A 85 -5.61 -12.67 3.10
CA CYS A 85 -4.87 -11.82 4.03
C CYS A 85 -5.83 -11.23 5.08
N THR A 86 -5.27 -10.84 6.23
CA THR A 86 -6.06 -10.28 7.34
C THR A 86 -5.77 -8.79 7.59
N LYS A 87 -4.53 -8.34 7.36
CA LYS A 87 -4.11 -6.94 7.54
C LYS A 87 -3.11 -6.48 6.50
N SER A 88 -2.18 -7.34 6.11
CA SER A 88 -1.16 -7.03 5.12
C SER A 88 -0.80 -8.27 4.32
N CYS A 89 -0.15 -8.06 3.18
CA CYS A 89 0.41 -9.12 2.36
C CYS A 89 1.91 -9.23 2.59
N ALA A 90 2.42 -10.47 2.52
CA ALA A 90 3.84 -10.77 2.68
C ALA A 90 4.70 -10.10 1.59
N HIS A 91 4.19 -10.05 0.35
CA HIS A 91 4.92 -9.43 -0.75
C HIS A 91 4.82 -7.91 -0.71
N ASP A 92 5.92 -7.26 -1.06
CA ASP A 92 6.09 -5.80 -0.98
C ASP A 92 5.02 -5.03 -1.74
N LEU A 93 4.83 -5.39 -3.01
CA LEU A 93 3.90 -4.75 -3.94
C LEU A 93 2.42 -5.07 -3.68
N CYS A 94 2.12 -5.94 -2.73
CA CYS A 94 0.76 -6.39 -2.50
C CYS A 94 0.10 -5.63 -1.35
N LEU A 95 -1.15 -5.23 -1.54
CA LEU A 95 -1.99 -4.64 -0.52
C LEU A 95 -3.15 -5.59 -0.19
N CYS A 96 -3.48 -5.72 1.09
CA CYS A 96 -4.61 -6.52 1.53
C CYS A 96 -5.90 -5.72 1.33
N ILE A 97 -6.76 -6.13 0.40
CA ILE A 97 -8.02 -5.44 0.10
C ILE A 97 -9.13 -6.48 0.08
N ASN A 98 -10.19 -6.22 0.86
CA ASN A 98 -11.31 -7.15 1.07
C ASN A 98 -10.88 -8.58 1.43
N GLY A 99 -9.85 -8.72 2.27
CA GLY A 99 -9.34 -10.01 2.74
C GLY A 99 -8.52 -10.79 1.72
N THR A 100 -8.12 -10.17 0.60
CA THR A 100 -7.26 -10.78 -0.42
C THR A 100 -6.13 -9.86 -0.84
N CYS A 101 -4.99 -10.43 -1.22
CA CYS A 101 -3.86 -9.67 -1.74
C CYS A 101 -4.13 -9.17 -3.16
N GLN A 102 -3.78 -7.92 -3.41
CA GLN A 102 -3.99 -7.20 -4.67
C GLN A 102 -2.76 -6.40 -5.10
#